data_AF-A0A3N5E9F9-F1
#
_entry.id   AF-A0A3N5E9F9-F1
#
_cell.length_a   1.000
_cell.length_b   1.000
_cell.length_c   1.000
_cell.angle_alpha   90.00
_cell.angle_beta   90.00
_cell.angle_gamma   90.00
#
_symmetry.space_group_name_H-M   'P 1'
#
loop_
_entity.id
_entity.type
_entity.pdbx_description
1 polymer ?
#
loop_
_entity_poly.entity_id
_entity_poly.type
_entity_poly.pdbx_seq_one_letter_code
_entity_poly.pdbx_strand_id
1 'polypeptide(L)'
;MPEIPYDVLVKEASRQMLAKDRPEGREDWVKVINFIAWNVDFRSCLQVCYTIARLNNVPLRQREIEEIVDFQTYDRAARELALQERTAALLSDAAIRDVNEFFGGRF
;
A
#
# COMPACT_ATOMS: atom_id res chain seq x y z
N MET A 1 -4.91 -8.32 -6.11
CA MET A 1 -3.50 -7.99 -5.83
C MET A 1 -2.77 -9.30 -5.65
N PRO A 2 -1.54 -9.49 -6.14
CA PRO A 2 -0.82 -10.72 -5.88
C PRO A 2 -0.47 -10.75 -4.40
N GLU A 3 -1.05 -11.70 -3.65
CA GLU A 3 -0.63 -11.99 -2.29
C GLU A 3 0.78 -12.58 -2.37
N ILE A 4 1.78 -11.76 -2.08
CA ILE A 4 3.15 -12.26 -1.92
C ILE A 4 3.13 -13.23 -0.73
N PRO A 5 3.67 -14.45 -0.86
CA PRO A 5 3.75 -15.37 0.27
C PRO A 5 4.43 -14.72 1.48
N TYR A 6 3.89 -14.94 2.67
CA TYR A 6 4.33 -14.29 3.91
C TYR A 6 5.84 -14.38 4.13
N ASP A 7 6.45 -15.54 3.87
CA ASP A 7 7.89 -15.74 4.04
C ASP A 7 8.72 -14.90 3.08
N VAL A 8 8.24 -14.71 1.85
CA VAL A 8 8.89 -13.88 0.83
C VAL A 8 8.77 -12.40 1.20
N LEU A 9 7.59 -11.98 1.66
CA LEU A 9 7.35 -10.63 2.18
C LEU A 9 8.30 -10.32 3.33
N VAL A 10 8.40 -11.22 4.31
CA VAL A 10 9.24 -11.03 5.50
C VAL A 10 10.72 -10.95 5.15
N LYS A 11 11.18 -11.84 4.27
CA LYS A 11 12.56 -11.85 3.80
C LYS A 11 12.92 -10.57 3.04
N GLU A 12 12.05 -10.11 2.16
CA GLU A 12 12.29 -8.91 1.35
C GLU A 12 12.25 -7.62 2.19
N ALA A 13 11.27 -7.50 3.08
CA ALA A 13 11.19 -6.38 4.02
C ALA A 13 12.42 -6.32 4.95
N SER A 14 12.89 -7.47 5.45
CA SER A 14 14.10 -7.54 6.29
C SER A 14 15.36 -7.20 5.48
N ARG A 15 15.44 -7.62 4.22
CA ARG A 15 16.55 -7.25 3.33
C ARG A 15 16.62 -5.74 3.13
N GLN A 16 15.49 -5.07 2.94
CA GLN A 16 15.44 -3.61 2.78
C GLN A 16 15.89 -2.84 4.03
N MET A 17 15.74 -3.41 5.23
CA MET A 17 16.30 -2.84 6.46
C MET A 17 17.83 -2.99 6.56
N LEU A 18 18.40 -4.08 6.04
CA LEU A 18 19.80 -4.48 6.26
C LEU A 18 20.75 -4.17 5.09
N ALA A 19 20.23 -3.90 3.89
CA ALA A 19 21.03 -3.80 2.66
C ALA A 19 21.77 -2.46 2.48
N LYS A 20 22.25 -1.84 3.56
CA LYS A 20 23.04 -0.61 3.48
C LYS A 20 24.30 -0.70 4.35
N ASP A 21 25.44 -0.31 3.77
CA ASP A 21 26.71 -0.10 4.51
C ASP A 21 26.56 0.97 5.62
N ARG A 22 25.51 1.78 5.56
CA ARG A 22 25.07 2.73 6.59
C ARG A 22 23.54 2.75 6.69
N PRO A 23 22.94 2.07 7.67
CA PRO A 23 21.50 2.17 7.89
C PRO A 23 21.16 3.58 8.39
N GLU A 24 20.19 4.22 7.75
CA GLU A 24 19.71 5.57 8.12
C GLU A 24 18.59 5.48 9.18
N GLY A 25 18.25 4.25 9.60
CA GLY A 25 17.38 3.93 10.73
C GLY A 25 15.91 4.23 10.45
N ARG A 26 15.57 5.50 10.30
CA ARG A 26 14.18 5.97 10.13
C ARG A 26 13.69 5.92 8.69
N GLU A 27 14.51 6.35 7.72
CA GLU A 27 14.10 6.32 6.30
C GLU A 27 13.91 4.89 5.79
N ASP A 28 14.76 3.97 6.23
CA ASP A 28 14.68 2.55 5.89
C ASP A 28 13.40 1.93 6.45
N TRP A 29 13.03 2.33 7.67
CA TRP A 29 11.78 1.93 8.30
C TRP A 29 10.54 2.38 7.52
N VAL A 30 10.49 3.64 7.08
CA VAL A 30 9.37 4.16 6.28
C VAL A 30 9.24 3.42 4.94
N LYS A 31 10.36 3.13 4.26
CA LYS A 31 10.36 2.35 3.01
C LYS A 31 9.80 0.94 3.21
N VAL A 32 10.17 0.30 4.32
CA VAL A 32 9.70 -1.03 4.68
C VAL A 32 8.21 -1.04 5.02
N ILE A 33 7.72 -0.06 5.79
CA ILE A 33 6.28 0.10 6.06
C ILE A 33 5.51 0.26 4.75
N ASN A 34 5.98 1.11 3.84
CA ASN A 34 5.36 1.27 2.52
C ASN A 34 5.30 -0.07 1.80
N PHE A 35 6.44 -0.77 1.68
CA PHE A 35 6.48 -2.07 1.01
C PHE A 35 5.47 -3.07 1.60
N ILE A 36 5.37 -3.15 2.93
CA ILE A 36 4.42 -4.04 3.60
C ILE A 36 2.99 -3.61 3.30
N ALA A 37 2.63 -2.34 3.50
CA ALA A 37 1.27 -1.82 3.26
C ALA A 37 0.79 -1.96 1.80
N TRP A 38 1.72 -2.04 0.84
CA TRP A 38 1.39 -2.31 -0.56
C TRP A 38 1.06 -3.78 -0.86
N ASN A 39 1.45 -4.71 0.02
CA ASN A 39 1.39 -6.15 -0.26
C ASN A 39 0.55 -6.97 0.73
N VAL A 40 0.15 -6.39 1.87
CA VAL A 40 -0.74 -7.05 2.84
C VAL A 40 -1.93 -6.17 3.20
N ASP A 41 -2.98 -6.81 3.72
CA ASP A 41 -4.16 -6.13 4.21
C ASP A 41 -3.88 -5.37 5.53
N PHE A 42 -4.86 -4.56 5.93
CA PHE A 42 -4.77 -3.74 7.14
C PHE A 42 -4.46 -4.57 8.39
N ARG A 43 -5.15 -5.71 8.55
CA ARG A 43 -5.01 -6.54 9.76
C ARG A 43 -3.64 -7.18 9.85
N SER A 44 -3.08 -7.62 8.73
CA SER A 44 -1.76 -8.26 8.72
C SER A 44 -0.59 -7.29 8.69
N CYS A 45 -0.76 -6.06 8.22
CA CYS A 45 0.35 -5.10 8.12
C CYS A 45 1.02 -4.81 9.47
N LEU A 46 0.24 -4.49 10.51
CA LEU A 46 0.79 -4.24 11.84
C LEU A 46 1.58 -5.46 12.35
N GLN A 47 1.02 -6.66 12.14
CA GLN A 47 1.61 -7.91 12.57
C GLN A 47 2.93 -8.22 11.82
N VAL A 48 2.98 -7.95 10.52
CA VAL A 48 4.21 -8.05 9.72
C VAL A 48 5.24 -7.03 10.18
N CYS A 49 4.86 -5.76 10.35
CA CYS A 49 5.76 -4.72 10.85
C CYS A 49 6.38 -5.09 12.20
N TYR A 50 5.59 -5.61 13.15
CA TYR A 50 6.10 -6.14 14.43
C TYR A 50 7.11 -7.28 14.23
N THR A 51 6.82 -8.18 13.29
CA THR A 51 7.70 -9.32 12.98
C THR A 51 9.04 -8.83 12.44
N ILE A 52 9.03 -7.89 11.49
CA ILE A 52 10.24 -7.30 10.91
C ILE A 52 11.04 -6.53 11.95
N ALA A 53 10.37 -5.70 12.74
CA ALA A 53 11.00 -4.94 13.83
C ALA A 53 11.73 -5.87 14.81
N ARG A 54 11.08 -6.96 15.22
CA ARG A 54 11.69 -7.98 16.08
C ARG A 54 12.88 -8.67 15.42
N LEU A 55 12.77 -9.07 14.16
CA LEU A 55 13.85 -9.76 13.43
C LEU A 55 15.09 -8.89 13.25
N ASN A 56 14.91 -7.57 13.16
CA ASN A 56 15.98 -6.60 12.95
C ASN A 56 16.43 -5.91 14.24
N ASN A 57 15.94 -6.35 15.42
CA ASN A 57 16.20 -5.71 16.71
C ASN A 57 15.91 -4.19 16.74
N VAL A 58 14.88 -3.76 16.00
CA VAL A 58 14.42 -2.37 15.99
C VAL A 58 13.19 -2.28 16.90
N PRO A 59 13.28 -1.59 18.06
CA PRO A 59 12.12 -1.44 18.92
C PRO A 59 11.12 -0.45 18.30
N LEU A 60 9.88 -0.91 18.09
CA LEU A 60 8.77 -0.01 17.76
C LEU A 60 8.32 0.72 19.02
N ARG A 61 8.42 2.04 19.01
CA ARG A 61 7.84 2.89 20.06
C ARG A 61 6.41 3.23 19.65
N GLN A 62 5.67 3.82 20.58
CA GLN A 62 4.27 4.22 20.39
C GLN A 62 4.09 5.05 19.10
N ARG A 63 5.03 5.96 18.84
CA ARG A 63 5.01 6.84 17.67
C ARG A 63 5.13 6.08 16.35
N GLU A 64 6.02 5.09 16.24
CA GLU A 64 6.15 4.29 15.01
C GLU A 64 4.88 3.45 14.77
N ILE A 65 4.22 2.99 15.84
CA ILE A 65 2.95 2.27 15.75
C ILE A 65 1.84 3.19 15.23
N GLU A 66 1.75 4.42 15.76
CA GLU A 66 0.82 5.45 15.28
C GLU A 66 1.08 5.80 13.81
N GLU A 67 2.34 5.99 13.41
CA GLU A 67 2.72 6.26 12.02
C GLU A 67 2.30 5.12 11.06
N ILE A 68 2.41 3.85 11.49
CA ILE A 68 1.93 2.71 10.69
C ILE A 68 0.40 2.79 10.54
N VAL A 69 -0.33 2.96 11.64
CA VAL A 69 -1.81 3.00 11.63
C VAL A 69 -2.31 4.17 10.77
N ASP A 70 -1.71 5.34 10.91
CA ASP A 70 -2.04 6.52 10.11
C ASP A 70 -1.77 6.24 8.63
N PHE A 71 -0.58 5.71 8.30
CA PHE A 71 -0.22 5.40 6.91
C PHE A 71 -1.24 4.46 6.27
N GLN A 72 -1.65 3.40 6.98
CA GLN A 72 -2.64 2.47 6.44
C GLN A 72 -4.03 3.10 6.27
N THR A 73 -4.40 4.00 7.17
CA THR A 73 -5.69 4.71 7.11
C THR A 73 -5.72 5.64 5.91
N TYR A 74 -4.64 6.39 5.67
CA TYR A 74 -4.49 7.25 4.49
C TYR A 74 -4.39 6.47 3.19
N ASP A 75 -3.58 5.40 3.13
CA ASP A 75 -3.44 4.56 1.94
C ASP A 75 -4.77 3.90 1.56
N ARG A 76 -5.56 3.47 2.55
CA ARG A 76 -6.94 2.99 2.32
C ARG A 76 -7.82 4.07 1.70
N ALA A 77 -7.86 5.26 2.30
CA ALA A 77 -8.67 6.37 1.78
C ALA A 77 -8.27 6.75 0.35
N ALA A 78 -6.96 6.77 0.05
CA ALA A 78 -6.44 7.05 -1.28
C ALA A 78 -6.82 5.96 -2.29
N ARG A 79 -6.78 4.67 -1.90
CA ARG A 79 -7.17 3.56 -2.77
C ARG A 79 -8.68 3.52 -3.03
N GLU A 80 -9.50 3.79 -2.01
CA GLU A 80 -10.95 3.90 -2.17
C GLU A 80 -11.31 5.06 -3.10
N LEU A 81 -10.64 6.21 -2.97
CA LEU A 81 -10.82 7.36 -3.87
C LEU A 81 -10.41 7.02 -5.32
N ALA A 82 -9.24 6.41 -5.51
CA ALA A 82 -8.78 6.01 -6.85
C ALA A 82 -9.72 4.99 -7.53
N LEU A 83 -10.32 4.09 -6.73
CA LEU A 83 -11.32 3.14 -7.23
C LEU A 83 -12.60 3.86 -7.67
N GLN A 84 -13.05 4.86 -6.89
CA GLN A 84 -14.21 5.68 -7.23
C GLN A 84 -13.98 6.50 -8.50
N GLU A 85 -12.82 7.15 -8.64
CA GLU A 85 -12.45 7.91 -9.84
C GLU A 85 -12.43 7.03 -11.09
N ARG A 86 -11.83 5.83 -11.00
CA ARG A 86 -11.81 4.86 -12.11
C ARG A 86 -13.23 4.41 -12.48
N THR A 87 -14.08 4.18 -11.49
CA THR A 87 -15.47 3.78 -11.71
C THR A 87 -16.26 4.91 -12.37
N ALA A 88 -16.08 6.14 -11.91
CA ALA A 88 -16.71 7.32 -12.49
C ALA A 88 -16.26 7.54 -13.94
N ALA A 89 -14.97 7.37 -14.24
CA ALA A 89 -14.46 7.45 -15.60
C ALA A 89 -15.07 6.38 -16.53
N LEU A 90 -15.16 5.13 -16.06
CA LEU A 90 -15.80 4.05 -16.83
C LEU A 90 -17.29 4.31 -17.07
N LEU A 91 -18.01 4.85 -16.08
CA LEU A 91 -19.41 5.24 -16.22
C LEU A 91 -19.59 6.42 -17.20
N SER A 92 -18.68 7.40 -17.18
CA SER A 92 -18.66 8.50 -18.13
C SER A 92 -18.42 8.02 -19.56
N ASP A 93 -17.45 7.12 -19.76
CA ASP A 93 -17.16 6.53 -21.07
C ASP A 93 -18.33 5.71 -21.61
N ALA A 94 -19.01 4.96 -20.72
CA ALA A 94 -20.22 4.22 -21.06
C ALA A 94 -21.36 5.16 -21.46
N ALA A 95 -21.60 6.24 -20.70
CA ALA A 95 -22.61 7.23 -21.03
C ALA A 95 -22.31 7.95 -22.35
N ILE A 96 -21.04 8.23 -22.67
CA ILE A 96 -20.64 8.83 -23.95
C ILE A 96 -20.90 7.86 -25.11
N ARG A 97 -20.62 6.56 -24.94
CA ARG A 97 -20.96 5.55 -25.96
C ARG A 97 -22.45 5.43 -26.18
N ASP A 98 -23.25 5.36 -25.11
CA ASP A 98 -24.71 5.26 -25.20
C ASP A 98 -25.30 6.48 -25.93
N VAL A 99 -24.78 7.68 -25.66
CA VAL A 99 -25.17 8.91 -26.38
C VAL A 99 -24.80 8.82 -27.87
N ASN A 100 -23.59 8.37 -28.19
CA ASN A 100 -23.15 8.24 -29.59
C ASN A 100 -23.93 7.17 -30.37
N GLU A 101 -24.30 6.05 -29.74
CA GLU A 101 -25.18 5.04 -30.33
C GLU A 101 -26.61 5.59 -30.51
N PHE A 102 -27.14 6.33 -29.54
CA PHE A 102 -28.47 6.92 -29.61
C PHE A 102 -28.60 7.97 -30.73
N PHE A 103 -27.54 8.75 -31.00
CA PHE A 103 -27.51 9.75 -32.08
C PHE A 103 -26.89 9.24 -33.40
N GLY A 104 -26.60 7.94 -33.51
CA GLY A 104 -26.09 7.34 -34.75
C GLY A 104 -24.74 7.88 -35.23
N GLY A 105 -23.86 8.29 -34.31
CA GLY A 105 -22.50 8.74 -34.61
C GLY A 105 -22.37 10.11 -35.30
N ARG A 106 -23.34 11.02 -35.10
CA ARG A 106 -23.31 12.38 -35.69
C ARG A 106 -22.67 13.47 -34.82
N PHE A 107 -21.91 13.10 -33.78
CA PHE A 107 -21.04 14.02 -33.03
C PHE A 107 -19.59 13.54 -33.10
#